data_AF-A0ABD0K565-F1
#
_entry.id   AF-A0ABD0K565-F1
#
_cell.length_a   1.000
_cell.length_b   1.000
_cell.length_c   1.000
_cell.angle_alpha   90.00
_cell.angle_beta   90.00
_cell.angle_gamma   90.00
#
_symmetry.space_group_name_H-M   'P 1'
#
loop_
_entity.id
_entity.type
_entity.pdbx_description
1 polymer ?
#
loop_
_entity_poly.entity_id
_entity_poly.type
_entity_poly.pdbx_seq_one_letter_code
_entity_poly.pdbx_strand_id
1 'polypeptide(L)'
;MPNKGPTQTNRKRKIYETWVDIQENLGSANRWPRNIRTYLWTKYLKHWPRIMLAAFIFTNGMNPGLLMKWVDLMHLCRDQAVKRHFRTLFQAFEQGRYIKALYAFDLIRGRYEYLDGTPRMDVIKSQRT
;
A
#
# COMPACT_ATOMS: atom_id res chain seq x y z
N MET A 1 -29.63 7.65 23.85
CA MET A 1 -28.65 8.74 23.61
C MET A 1 -28.15 8.63 22.16
N PRO A 2 -28.28 9.67 21.32
CA PRO A 2 -27.78 9.59 19.95
C PRO A 2 -26.26 9.65 19.96
N ASN A 3 -25.63 8.59 19.45
CA ASN A 3 -24.19 8.45 19.34
C ASN A 3 -23.70 9.46 18.27
N LYS A 4 -23.24 10.63 18.72
CA LYS A 4 -22.64 11.63 17.82
C LYS A 4 -21.36 11.03 17.26
N GLY A 5 -21.41 10.62 15.99
CA GLY A 5 -20.24 10.14 15.26
C GLY A 5 -19.07 11.13 15.35
N PRO A 6 -17.83 10.69 15.10
CA PRO A 6 -16.64 11.50 15.31
C PRO A 6 -16.75 12.85 14.59
N THR A 7 -16.51 13.94 15.32
CA THR A 7 -16.48 15.30 14.76
C THR A 7 -15.46 15.40 13.62
N GLN A 8 -15.76 16.22 12.60
CA GLN A 8 -14.94 16.36 11.40
C GLN A 8 -13.46 16.70 11.70
N THR A 9 -13.22 17.47 12.76
CA THR A 9 -11.89 17.81 13.29
C THR A 9 -11.11 16.57 13.73
N ASN A 10 -11.78 15.62 14.38
CA ASN A 10 -11.16 14.36 14.83
C ASN A 10 -10.74 13.46 13.66
N ARG A 11 -11.50 13.47 12.56
CA ARG A 11 -11.15 12.68 11.36
C ARG A 11 -9.90 13.24 10.67
N LYS A 12 -9.82 14.55 10.47
CA LYS A 12 -8.65 15.19 9.83
C LYS A 12 -7.37 14.91 10.61
N ARG A 13 -7.44 15.01 11.94
CA ARG A 13 -6.33 14.67 12.84
C ARG A 13 -5.87 13.22 12.67
N LYS A 14 -6.81 12.25 12.72
CA LYS A 14 -6.49 10.82 12.53
C LYS A 14 -5.86 10.52 11.16
N ILE A 15 -6.31 11.20 10.11
CA ILE A 15 -5.70 11.08 8.77
C ILE A 15 -4.26 11.58 8.83
N TYR A 16 -4.02 12.77 9.40
CA TYR A 16 -2.67 13.31 9.51
C TYR A 16 -1.73 12.39 10.30
N GLU A 17 -2.14 11.97 11.50
CA GLU A 17 -1.35 11.06 12.36
C GLU A 17 -1.02 9.76 11.63
N THR A 18 -2.03 9.12 11.03
CA THR A 18 -1.80 7.85 10.30
C THR A 18 -0.92 8.05 9.06
N TRP A 19 -0.99 9.22 8.41
CA TRP A 19 -0.12 9.53 7.27
C TRP A 19 1.34 9.72 7.70
N VAL A 20 1.58 10.34 8.86
CA VAL A 20 2.90 10.45 9.47
C VAL A 20 3.43 9.04 9.80
N ASP A 21 2.63 8.20 10.47
CA ASP A 21 3.00 6.82 10.80
C ASP A 21 3.45 6.03 9.55
N ILE A 22 2.72 6.17 8.44
CA ILE A 22 3.06 5.50 7.16
C ILE A 22 4.41 5.99 6.64
N GLN A 23 4.66 7.30 6.65
CA GLN A 23 5.92 7.86 6.19
C GLN A 23 7.09 7.58 7.13
N GLU A 24 6.86 7.39 8.42
CA GLU A 24 7.89 6.92 9.35
C GLU A 24 8.30 5.47 9.04
N ASN A 25 7.36 4.62 8.63
CA ASN A 25 7.63 3.22 8.27
C ASN A 25 8.29 3.07 6.89
N LEU A 26 7.87 3.87 5.91
CA LEU A 26 8.30 3.74 4.50
C LEU A 26 9.30 4.81 4.04
N GLY A 27 9.60 5.78 4.91
CA GLY A 27 10.29 7.01 4.55
C GLY A 27 9.42 7.96 3.72
N SER A 28 10.03 9.06 3.29
CA SER A 28 9.33 10.14 2.57
C SER A 28 8.60 9.66 1.32
N ALA A 29 7.34 10.08 1.18
CA ALA A 29 6.50 9.77 0.02
C ALA A 29 7.09 10.25 -1.32
N ASN A 30 7.98 11.25 -1.30
CA ASN A 30 8.63 11.76 -2.50
C ASN A 30 9.49 10.72 -3.23
N ARG A 31 9.95 9.69 -2.51
CA ARG A 31 10.73 8.58 -3.08
C ARG A 31 9.85 7.48 -3.66
N TRP A 32 8.54 7.50 -3.40
CA TRP A 32 7.64 6.44 -3.80
C TRP A 32 7.22 6.62 -5.27
N PRO A 33 7.02 5.52 -6.02
CA PRO A 33 6.44 5.58 -7.36
C PRO A 33 5.15 6.42 -7.39
N ARG A 34 4.98 7.21 -8.45
CA ARG A 34 3.85 8.15 -8.57
C ARG A 34 2.50 7.47 -8.46
N ASN A 35 2.35 6.30 -9.08
CA ASN A 35 1.13 5.49 -9.02
C ASN A 35 0.80 5.03 -7.58
N ILE A 36 1.79 4.58 -6.81
CA ILE A 36 1.60 4.16 -5.41
C ILE A 36 1.10 5.33 -4.56
N ARG A 37 1.72 6.51 -4.70
CA ARG A 37 1.22 7.73 -4.06
C ARG A 37 -0.24 7.98 -4.43
N THR A 38 -0.57 7.96 -5.72
CA THR A 38 -1.95 8.17 -6.18
C THR A 38 -2.91 7.16 -5.55
N TYR A 39 -2.55 5.88 -5.47
CA TYR A 39 -3.42 4.83 -4.92
C TYR A 39 -3.76 5.06 -3.45
N LEU A 40 -2.82 5.56 -2.64
CA LEU A 40 -3.06 5.86 -1.22
C LEU A 40 -4.10 6.97 -1.01
N TRP A 41 -4.36 7.81 -2.01
CA TRP A 41 -5.34 8.90 -1.94
C TRP A 41 -6.60 8.64 -2.77
N THR A 42 -6.66 7.53 -3.51
CA THR A 42 -7.75 7.24 -4.45
C THR A 42 -8.87 6.44 -3.77
N LYS A 43 -10.05 7.05 -3.63
CA LYS A 43 -11.25 6.36 -3.16
C LYS A 43 -11.64 5.24 -4.12
N TYR A 44 -12.17 4.15 -3.56
CA TYR A 44 -12.72 3.03 -4.33
C TYR A 44 -11.73 2.42 -5.34
N LEU A 45 -10.56 2.03 -4.87
CA LEU A 45 -9.53 1.36 -5.65
C LEU A 45 -10.08 0.15 -6.41
N LYS A 46 -9.75 0.09 -7.71
CA LYS A 46 -10.00 -1.06 -8.57
C LYS A 46 -9.13 -2.26 -8.16
N HIS A 47 -9.37 -3.42 -8.75
CA HIS A 47 -8.66 -4.66 -8.42
C HIS A 47 -7.14 -4.57 -8.51
N TRP A 48 -6.58 -4.19 -9.67
CA TRP A 48 -5.13 -4.10 -9.87
C TRP A 48 -4.41 -3.10 -8.96
N PRO A 49 -4.89 -1.85 -8.79
CA PRO A 49 -4.30 -0.92 -7.82
C PRO A 49 -4.21 -1.46 -6.39
N ARG A 50 -5.18 -2.28 -5.96
CA ARG A 50 -5.14 -2.94 -4.64
C ARG A 50 -3.99 -3.94 -4.56
N ILE A 51 -3.80 -4.75 -5.60
CA ILE A 51 -2.70 -5.72 -5.68
C ILE A 51 -1.35 -5.01 -5.65
N MET A 52 -1.17 -3.98 -6.49
CA MET A 52 0.08 -3.21 -6.55
C MET A 52 0.40 -2.50 -5.22
N LEU A 53 -0.61 -1.93 -4.58
CA LEU A 53 -0.43 -1.28 -3.28
C LEU A 53 -0.08 -2.31 -2.20
N ALA A 54 -0.77 -3.45 -2.15
CA ALA A 54 -0.46 -4.52 -1.20
C ALA A 54 0.96 -5.07 -1.40
N ALA A 55 1.35 -5.33 -2.65
CA ALA A 55 2.70 -5.78 -2.99
C ALA A 55 3.76 -4.76 -2.53
N PHE A 56 3.55 -3.47 -2.79
CA PHE A 56 4.45 -2.42 -2.35
C PHE A 56 4.58 -2.34 -0.82
N ILE A 57 3.48 -2.45 -0.09
CA ILE A 57 3.50 -2.48 1.38
C ILE A 57 4.25 -3.70 1.90
N PHE A 58 4.01 -4.87 1.31
CA PHE A 58 4.67 -6.12 1.68
C PHE A 58 6.18 -6.08 1.43
N THR A 59 6.60 -5.70 0.22
CA THR A 59 8.03 -5.60 -0.15
C THR A 59 8.80 -4.67 0.77
N ASN A 60 8.19 -3.56 1.20
CA ASN A 60 8.85 -2.59 2.07
C ASN A 60 8.65 -2.86 3.57
N GLY A 61 8.10 -4.02 3.95
CA GLY A 61 8.01 -4.46 5.34
C GLY A 61 7.07 -3.63 6.22
N MET A 62 6.17 -2.81 5.64
CA MET A 62 5.22 -2.04 6.45
C MET A 62 4.12 -2.94 6.99
N ASN A 63 3.78 -2.74 8.27
CA ASN A 63 2.71 -3.49 8.94
C ASN A 63 1.37 -3.41 8.15
N PRO A 64 0.79 -4.53 7.72
CA PRO A 64 -0.49 -4.55 7.00
C PRO A 64 -1.65 -3.89 7.76
N GLY A 65 -1.65 -3.96 9.10
CA GLY A 65 -2.65 -3.32 9.95
C GLY A 65 -2.66 -1.80 9.81
N LEU A 66 -1.50 -1.17 9.59
CA LEU A 66 -1.40 0.26 9.34
C LEU A 66 -2.03 0.64 7.99
N LEU A 67 -1.80 -0.18 6.94
CA LEU A 67 -2.50 0.01 5.67
C LEU A 67 -4.01 -0.15 5.85
N MET A 68 -4.47 -1.14 6.60
CA MET A 68 -5.91 -1.35 6.82
C MET A 68 -6.57 -0.17 7.54
N LYS A 69 -5.90 0.42 8.55
CA LYS A 69 -6.34 1.66 9.20
C LYS A 69 -6.47 2.80 8.19
N TRP A 70 -5.51 2.94 7.28
CA TRP A 70 -5.55 3.94 6.21
C TRP A 70 -6.67 3.70 5.20
N VAL A 71 -6.87 2.45 4.77
CA VAL A 71 -7.95 2.03 3.86
C VAL A 71 -9.32 2.44 4.41
N ASP A 72 -9.52 2.28 5.72
CA ASP A 72 -10.75 2.68 6.40
C ASP A 72 -10.89 4.21 6.51
N LEU A 73 -9.82 4.91 6.88
CA LEU A 73 -9.84 6.37 7.03
C LEU A 73 -10.03 7.11 5.70
N MET A 74 -9.48 6.58 4.61
CA MET A 74 -9.53 7.20 3.29
C MET A 74 -10.64 6.68 2.39
N HIS A 75 -11.41 5.68 2.85
CA HIS A 75 -12.44 5.01 2.05
C HIS A 75 -11.88 4.47 0.73
N LEU A 76 -10.69 3.85 0.78
CA LEU A 76 -10.06 3.29 -0.42
C LEU A 76 -10.85 2.10 -0.98
N CYS A 77 -11.73 1.50 -0.18
CA CYS A 77 -12.58 0.38 -0.57
C CYS A 77 -14.06 0.74 -0.41
N ARG A 78 -14.90 0.33 -1.37
CA ARG A 78 -16.34 0.61 -1.35
C ARG A 78 -17.08 -0.21 -0.29
N ASP A 79 -16.65 -1.46 -0.11
CA ASP A 79 -17.33 -2.44 0.73
C ASP A 79 -16.33 -3.30 1.52
N GLN A 80 -16.87 -4.14 2.41
CA GLN A 80 -16.08 -5.03 3.26
C GLN A 80 -15.43 -6.18 2.49
N ALA A 81 -15.98 -6.63 1.36
CA ALA A 81 -15.38 -7.69 0.55
C ALA A 81 -14.07 -7.21 -0.08
N VAL A 82 -14.04 -5.97 -0.55
CA VAL A 82 -12.85 -5.30 -1.10
C VAL A 82 -11.79 -5.12 -0.02
N LYS A 83 -12.16 -4.87 1.24
CA LYS A 83 -11.22 -4.84 2.38
C LYS A 83 -10.65 -6.21 2.72
N ARG A 84 -11.48 -7.26 2.68
CA ARG A 84 -11.03 -8.66 2.87
C ARG A 84 -10.00 -9.04 1.81
N HIS A 85 -10.12 -8.53 0.59
CA HIS A 85 -9.13 -8.76 -0.47
C HIS A 85 -7.72 -8.34 -0.07
N PHE A 86 -7.52 -7.21 0.62
CA PHE A 86 -6.19 -6.83 1.11
C PHE A 86 -5.63 -7.86 2.10
N ARG A 87 -6.45 -8.31 3.06
CA ARG A 87 -6.02 -9.33 4.02
C ARG A 87 -5.66 -10.65 3.34
N THR A 88 -6.47 -11.10 2.38
CA THR A 88 -6.20 -12.30 1.59
C THR A 88 -4.91 -12.17 0.77
N LEU A 89 -4.62 -11.00 0.21
CA LEU A 89 -3.36 -10.76 -0.49
C LEU A 89 -2.15 -10.89 0.45
N PHE A 90 -2.17 -10.23 1.62
CA PHE A 90 -1.07 -10.34 2.57
C PHE A 90 -0.85 -11.76 3.06
N GLN A 91 -1.93 -12.49 3.40
CA GLN A 91 -1.84 -13.92 3.75
C GLN A 91 -1.24 -14.75 2.61
N ALA A 92 -1.65 -14.48 1.37
CA ALA A 92 -1.10 -15.17 0.20
C ALA A 92 0.39 -14.90 0.02
N PHE A 93 0.84 -13.65 0.23
CA PHE A 93 2.24 -13.26 0.13
C PHE A 93 3.10 -13.91 1.23
N GLU A 94 2.62 -13.94 2.47
CA GLU A 94 3.27 -14.64 3.59
C GLU A 94 3.40 -16.15 3.33
N GLN A 95 2.43 -16.75 2.63
CA GLN A 95 2.47 -18.14 2.19
C GLN A 95 3.35 -18.38 0.94
N GLY A 96 4.02 -17.34 0.45
CA GLY A 96 4.88 -17.41 -0.72
C GLY A 96 4.15 -17.53 -2.06
N ARG A 97 2.85 -17.23 -2.11
CA ARG A 97 2.12 -17.12 -3.38
C ARG A 97 2.54 -15.84 -4.09
N TYR A 98 2.54 -15.89 -5.42
CA TYR A 98 2.88 -14.77 -6.30
C TYR A 98 4.32 -14.25 -6.20
N ILE A 99 5.22 -14.95 -5.47
CA ILE A 99 6.61 -14.52 -5.24
C ILE A 99 7.27 -14.02 -6.54
N LYS A 100 7.22 -14.82 -7.61
CA LYS A 100 7.85 -14.49 -8.91
C LYS A 100 6.90 -13.86 -9.94
N ALA A 101 5.64 -13.62 -9.57
CA ALA A 101 4.61 -13.11 -10.48
C ALA A 101 4.32 -11.61 -10.27
N LEU A 102 4.48 -11.14 -9.03
CA LEU A 102 4.27 -9.74 -8.66
C LEU A 102 5.61 -9.11 -8.29
N TYR A 103 5.71 -7.81 -8.57
CA TYR A 103 6.87 -7.00 -8.24
C TYR A 103 6.42 -5.65 -7.72
N ALA A 104 7.24 -5.04 -6.86
CA ALA A 104 7.05 -3.71 -6.35
C ALA A 104 8.38 -2.98 -6.22
N PHE A 105 8.32 -1.67 -6.00
CA PHE A 105 9.51 -0.85 -5.81
C PHE A 105 9.98 -0.96 -4.35
N ASP A 106 11.21 -1.41 -4.15
CA ASP A 106 11.87 -1.41 -2.84
C ASP A 106 12.54 -0.04 -2.62
N LEU A 107 12.20 0.58 -1.48
CA LEU A 107 12.61 1.93 -1.12
C LEU A 107 14.03 2.01 -0.55
N ILE A 108 14.60 0.90 -0.10
CA ILE A 108 15.94 0.82 0.47
C ILE A 108 16.98 0.68 -0.64
N ARG A 109 16.72 -0.24 -1.58
CA ARG A 109 17.56 -0.57 -2.73
C ARG A 109 17.28 0.30 -3.96
N GLY A 110 16.15 1.01 -3.98
CA GLY A 110 15.80 1.95 -5.06
C GLY A 110 15.52 1.27 -6.41
N ARG A 111 14.95 0.07 -6.42
CA ARG A 111 14.68 -0.70 -7.64
C ARG A 111 13.39 -1.52 -7.53
N TYR A 112 12.89 -1.99 -8.67
CA TYR A 112 11.80 -2.97 -8.68
C TYR A 112 12.33 -4.38 -8.41
N GLU A 113 11.66 -5.09 -7.51
CA GLU A 113 11.95 -6.46 -7.14
C GLU A 113 10.67 -7.29 -6.98
N TYR A 114 10.82 -8.59 -7.16
CA TYR A 114 9.82 -9.60 -6.85
C TYR A 114 9.57 -9.68 -5.34
N LEU A 115 8.52 -10.38 -4.91
CA LEU A 115 8.17 -10.40 -3.48
C LEU A 115 9.16 -11.20 -2.61
N ASP A 116 10.06 -11.98 -3.21
CA ASP A 116 11.20 -12.61 -2.52
C ASP A 116 12.46 -11.73 -2.47
N GLY A 117 12.40 -10.50 -2.99
CA GLY A 117 13.54 -9.59 -3.08
C GLY A 117 14.44 -9.84 -4.30
N THR A 118 14.10 -10.78 -5.19
CA THR A 118 14.85 -10.98 -6.43
C THR A 118 14.67 -9.74 -7.33
N PRO A 119 15.75 -9.15 -7.87
CA PRO A 119 15.63 -7.99 -8.74
C PRO A 119 14.82 -8.30 -10.01
N ARG A 120 13.93 -7.37 -10.40
CA ARG A 120 13.25 -7.46 -11.68
C ARG A 120 14.12 -6.85 -12.79
N MET A 121 14.87 -7.71 -13.47
CA MET A 121 15.88 -7.29 -14.44
C MET A 121 15.32 -6.70 -15.74
N ASP A 122 14.06 -7.01 -16.08
CA ASP A 122 13.41 -6.59 -17.33
C ASP A 122 13.23 -5.07 -17.46
N VAL A 123 13.23 -4.34 -16.34
CA VAL A 123 13.02 -2.88 -16.31
C VAL A 123 14.31 -2.10 -16.58
N ILE A 124 15.48 -2.72 -16.40
CA ILE A 124 16.80 -2.06 -16.51
C ILE A 124 17.14 -1.76 -17.99
N LYS A 125 16.58 -2.50 -18.94
CA LYS A 125 16.89 -2.32 -20.38
C LYS A 125 16.25 -1.08 -21.01
N SER A 126 15.31 -0.41 -20.33
CA SER A 126 14.60 0.77 -20.86
C SER A 126 15.22 2.13 -20.49
N GLN A 127 16.32 2.16 -19.72
CA GLN A 127 16.97 3.41 -19.28
C GLN A 127 18.37 3.62 -19.87
N ARG A 128 18.72 2.86 -20.92
CA ARG A 128 20.04 2.96 -21.60
C ARG A 128 19.95 3.22 -23.12
N THR A 129 18.82 3.72 -23.60
CA THR A 129 18.62 4.21 -24.98
C THR A 129 17.99 5.59 -24.91
#